data_AF-A0A358QMZ2-F1
#
_entry.id   AF-A0A358QMZ2-F1
#
_cell.length_a   1.000
_cell.length_b   1.000
_cell.length_c   1.000
_cell.angle_alpha   90.00
_cell.angle_beta   90.00
_cell.angle_gamma   90.00
#
_symmetry.space_group_name_H-M   'P 1'
#
loop_
_entity.id
_entity.type
_entity.pdbx_description
1 polymer ?
#
loop_
_entity_poly.entity_id
_entity_poly.type
_entity_poly.pdbx_seq_one_letter_code
_entity_poly.pdbx_strand_id
1 'polypeptide(L)'
;MTTRLPIAAAPMIPPPAAPPLPRPETPRPSGRPPGPTGAVAWIARGVRRWWAAGLVSLVCAWSGVWLAVWLVVADAVTGAVLSALGSAIGAALAGAGSSTGPGSGALTVAGGALRAAAGGVVSGVVALVDEEPLAFLGALAGGLVVSAALLAASVAVEPWLLRMSGCRRMSRREAARVTPLLHAAAADLGLRSLPRLLMAGDDDLRVRVHTRHLVVGRSLLDELGAGPTGDATLEAVLCHALHHWAAGDGVGLRWIRCCGLPLVILYDAGCWMAQQGNALIALAGWIVLWPAWLLVRLIVEPVLALGSRRAEYAADAAVRATGRGEALHRALALLGELEPGRSGWNRVIAATHPPRELRLEALEPEPEG
;
A
#
# COMPACT_ATOMS: atom_id res chain seq x y z
N MET A 1 54.12 -77.86 -36.17
CA MET A 1 54.33 -76.71 -35.29
C MET A 1 54.23 -75.45 -36.13
N THR A 2 53.05 -74.82 -36.15
CA THR A 2 52.74 -73.64 -36.97
C THR A 2 52.42 -72.50 -36.02
N THR A 3 53.40 -71.60 -35.87
CA THR A 3 53.35 -70.44 -34.99
C THR A 3 52.45 -69.37 -35.60
N ARG A 4 51.29 -69.10 -34.99
CA ARG A 4 50.42 -67.98 -35.37
C ARG A 4 50.98 -66.68 -34.79
N LEU A 5 51.22 -65.69 -35.65
CA LEU A 5 51.57 -64.33 -35.24
C LEU A 5 50.33 -63.59 -34.70
N PRO A 6 50.48 -62.73 -33.68
CA PRO A 6 49.37 -61.97 -33.11
C PRO A 6 48.98 -60.81 -34.03
N ILE A 7 47.67 -60.65 -34.23
CA ILE A 7 47.09 -59.52 -34.95
C ILE A 7 47.13 -58.29 -34.04
N ALA A 8 47.84 -57.25 -34.47
CA ALA A 8 47.89 -55.97 -33.77
C ALA A 8 46.51 -55.28 -33.82
N ALA A 9 45.98 -54.93 -32.64
CA ALA A 9 44.73 -54.21 -32.53
C ALA A 9 44.87 -52.78 -33.10
N ALA A 10 43.95 -52.40 -33.98
CA ALA A 10 43.92 -51.05 -34.55
C ALA A 10 43.63 -50.01 -33.46
N PRO A 11 44.25 -48.80 -33.54
CA PRO A 11 44.02 -47.74 -32.57
C PRO A 11 42.57 -47.25 -32.65
N MET A 12 41.89 -47.31 -31.51
CA MET A 12 40.52 -46.86 -31.34
C MET A 12 40.50 -45.32 -31.35
N ILE A 13 40.02 -44.72 -32.44
CA ILE A 13 39.85 -43.27 -32.56
C ILE A 13 38.71 -42.86 -31.61
N PRO A 14 38.95 -41.95 -30.64
CA PRO A 14 37.90 -41.48 -29.76
C PRO A 14 36.82 -40.74 -30.56
N PRO A 15 35.53 -40.90 -30.23
CA PRO A 15 34.46 -40.22 -30.93
C PRO A 15 34.63 -38.70 -30.83
N PRO A 16 34.26 -37.93 -31.87
CA PRO A 16 34.34 -36.48 -31.85
C PRO A 16 33.55 -35.92 -30.67
N ALA A 17 34.14 -34.98 -29.94
CA ALA A 17 33.51 -34.32 -28.81
C ALA A 17 32.16 -33.72 -29.23
N ALA A 18 31.09 -34.07 -28.51
CA ALA A 18 29.78 -33.50 -28.75
C ALA A 18 29.85 -31.97 -28.66
N PRO A 19 29.23 -31.23 -29.60
CA PRO A 19 29.24 -29.78 -29.55
C PRO A 19 28.69 -29.30 -28.19
N PRO A 20 29.31 -28.29 -27.56
CA PRO A 20 28.84 -27.79 -26.28
C PRO A 20 27.39 -27.34 -26.43
N LEU A 21 26.52 -27.84 -25.55
CA LEU A 21 25.13 -27.42 -25.49
C LEU A 21 25.08 -25.89 -25.45
N PRO A 22 24.22 -25.24 -26.27
CA PRO A 22 24.07 -23.80 -26.21
C PRO A 22 23.77 -23.41 -24.77
N ARG A 23 24.63 -22.55 -24.18
CA ARG A 23 24.38 -22.01 -22.85
C ARG A 23 22.98 -21.40 -22.89
N PRO A 24 22.07 -21.76 -21.96
CA PRO A 24 20.79 -21.07 -21.90
C PRO A 24 21.10 -19.59 -21.74
N GLU A 25 20.81 -18.81 -22.78
CA GLU A 25 20.83 -17.36 -22.69
C GLU A 25 19.95 -17.05 -21.48
N THR A 26 20.55 -16.50 -20.44
CA THR A 26 19.78 -16.06 -19.28
C THR A 26 18.94 -14.90 -19.80
N PRO A 27 17.63 -15.09 -20.04
CA PRO A 27 16.82 -13.99 -20.54
C PRO A 27 16.88 -12.96 -19.43
N ARG A 28 17.45 -11.77 -19.69
CA ARG A 28 17.44 -10.70 -18.70
C ARG A 28 15.96 -10.41 -18.44
N PRO A 29 15.39 -10.79 -17.28
CA PRO A 29 13.97 -10.60 -17.07
C PRO A 29 13.81 -9.12 -16.74
N SER A 30 13.41 -8.32 -17.72
CA SER A 30 13.12 -6.91 -17.50
C SER A 30 11.83 -6.84 -16.68
N GLY A 31 11.95 -6.66 -15.35
CA GLY A 31 10.82 -6.27 -14.49
C GLY A 31 10.43 -4.79 -14.71
N ARG A 32 10.53 -4.32 -15.94
CA ARG A 32 10.16 -2.99 -16.40
C ARG A 32 9.06 -3.22 -17.44
N PRO A 33 7.94 -2.49 -17.38
CA PRO A 33 6.96 -2.52 -18.45
C PRO A 33 7.57 -1.89 -19.72
N PRO A 34 7.66 -2.60 -20.86
CA PRO A 34 7.88 -2.09 -22.18
C PRO A 34 6.52 -1.88 -22.86
N GLY A 35 6.08 -0.63 -22.86
CA GLY A 35 5.30 -0.08 -23.96
C GLY A 35 6.15 0.94 -24.72
N PRO A 36 5.68 1.47 -25.86
CA PRO A 36 6.38 2.52 -26.61
C PRO A 36 6.72 3.78 -25.77
N THR A 37 6.08 3.94 -24.60
CA THR A 37 6.21 5.09 -23.71
C THR A 37 7.29 4.93 -22.62
N GLY A 38 7.91 3.75 -22.47
CA GLY A 38 9.01 3.50 -21.52
C GLY A 38 8.64 3.49 -20.02
N ALA A 39 9.61 3.17 -19.16
CA ALA A 39 9.43 3.02 -17.71
C ALA A 39 8.99 4.32 -17.02
N VAL A 40 9.44 5.47 -17.53
CA VAL A 40 9.06 6.79 -17.01
C VAL A 40 7.57 7.04 -17.17
N ALA A 41 6.99 6.73 -18.33
CA ALA A 41 5.56 6.93 -18.55
C ALA A 41 4.69 6.01 -17.67
N TRP A 42 5.17 4.80 -17.36
CA TRP A 42 4.48 3.91 -16.43
C TRP A 42 4.54 4.44 -14.99
N ILE A 43 5.69 4.95 -14.53
CA ILE A 43 5.80 5.64 -13.24
C ILE A 43 4.87 6.86 -13.21
N ALA A 44 4.91 7.70 -14.26
CA ALA A 44 4.07 8.88 -14.36
C ALA A 44 2.58 8.52 -14.37
N ARG A 45 2.19 7.40 -15.00
CA ARG A 45 0.80 6.89 -14.97
C ARG A 45 0.40 6.52 -13.55
N GLY A 46 1.23 5.78 -12.82
CA GLY A 46 0.97 5.42 -11.43
C GLY A 46 0.85 6.65 -10.52
N VAL A 47 1.80 7.59 -10.61
CA VAL A 47 1.74 8.86 -9.86
C VAL A 47 0.50 9.66 -10.22
N ARG A 48 0.17 9.80 -11.52
CA ARG A 48 -0.99 10.54 -11.99
C ARG A 48 -2.31 9.87 -11.61
N ARG A 49 -2.39 8.54 -11.49
CA ARG A 49 -3.60 7.86 -11.04
C ARG A 49 -3.89 8.11 -9.57
N TRP A 50 -2.82 8.28 -8.78
CA TRP A 50 -2.88 8.44 -7.32
C TRP A 50 -2.49 9.85 -6.84
N TRP A 51 -2.54 10.84 -7.73
CA TRP A 51 -2.02 12.18 -7.49
C TRP A 51 -2.70 12.90 -6.32
N ALA A 52 -4.03 12.77 -6.20
CA ALA A 52 -4.81 13.45 -5.17
C ALA A 52 -4.43 12.95 -3.78
N ALA A 53 -4.38 11.63 -3.59
CA ALA A 53 -3.92 11.03 -2.33
C ALA A 53 -2.45 11.36 -2.04
N GLY A 54 -1.59 11.41 -3.06
CA GLY A 54 -0.21 11.84 -2.93
C GLY A 54 -0.08 13.29 -2.46
N LEU A 55 -0.82 14.21 -3.09
CA LEU A 55 -0.86 15.63 -2.74
C LEU A 55 -1.38 15.85 -1.32
N VAL A 56 -2.49 15.21 -0.96
CA VAL A 56 -3.05 15.29 0.41
C VAL A 56 -2.05 14.77 1.43
N SER A 57 -1.41 13.64 1.16
CA SER A 57 -0.37 13.10 2.05
C SER A 57 0.84 14.02 2.16
N LEU A 58 1.24 14.65 1.06
CA LEU A 58 2.34 15.63 1.01
C LEU A 58 2.02 16.84 1.88
N VAL A 59 0.83 17.43 1.70
CA VAL A 59 0.37 18.58 2.50
C VAL A 59 0.34 18.20 3.98
N CYS A 60 -0.34 17.11 4.35
CA CYS A 60 -0.43 16.71 5.76
C CYS A 60 0.93 16.45 6.42
N ALA A 61 1.90 15.90 5.68
CA ALA A 61 3.19 15.51 6.23
C ALA A 61 4.23 16.64 6.25
N TRP A 62 4.27 17.50 5.22
CA TRP A 62 5.40 18.42 5.01
C TRP A 62 5.07 19.89 5.28
N SER A 63 3.80 20.28 5.30
CA SER A 63 3.43 21.68 5.57
C SER A 63 3.53 22.10 7.04
N GLY A 64 3.67 21.14 7.96
CA GLY A 64 3.55 21.39 9.40
C GLY A 64 2.11 21.40 9.91
N VAL A 65 1.09 21.08 9.09
CA VAL A 65 -0.32 20.94 9.54
C VAL A 65 -0.46 20.04 10.77
N TRP A 66 0.28 18.93 10.85
CA TRP A 66 0.23 18.05 12.01
C TRP A 66 0.77 18.70 13.30
N LEU A 67 1.74 19.63 13.18
CA LEU A 67 2.21 20.46 14.31
C LEU A 67 1.22 21.57 14.63
N ALA A 68 0.57 22.17 13.63
CA ALA A 68 -0.46 23.18 13.85
C ALA A 68 -1.63 22.61 14.69
N VAL A 69 -2.06 21.38 14.40
CA VAL A 69 -3.06 20.66 15.22
C VAL A 69 -2.60 20.56 16.69
N TRP A 70 -1.32 20.29 16.91
CA TRP A 70 -0.73 20.26 18.24
C TRP A 70 -0.78 21.61 18.96
N LEU A 71 -0.32 22.66 18.28
CA LEU A 71 -0.25 24.01 18.85
C LEU A 71 -1.62 24.52 19.23
N VAL A 72 -2.64 24.25 18.40
CA VAL A 72 -4.01 24.68 18.68
C VAL A 72 -4.60 23.97 19.89
N VAL A 73 -4.34 22.67 20.06
CA VAL A 73 -4.78 21.97 21.26
C VAL A 73 -4.02 22.45 22.49
N ALA A 74 -2.72 22.70 22.39
CA ALA A 74 -1.93 23.26 23.49
C ALA A 74 -2.43 24.65 23.90
N ASP A 75 -2.77 25.50 22.94
CA ASP A 75 -3.34 26.83 23.17
C ASP A 75 -4.72 26.74 23.81
N ALA A 76 -5.61 25.87 23.29
CA ALA A 76 -6.93 25.65 23.86
C ALA A 76 -6.87 25.13 25.32
N VAL A 77 -5.97 24.20 25.61
CA VAL A 77 -5.75 23.69 26.97
C VAL A 77 -5.22 24.78 27.89
N THR A 78 -4.21 25.53 27.45
CA THR A 78 -3.64 26.65 28.23
C THR A 78 -4.70 27.71 28.51
N GLY A 79 -5.47 28.11 27.50
CA GLY A 79 -6.55 29.07 27.62
C GLY A 79 -7.66 28.61 28.57
N ALA A 80 -8.05 27.34 28.52
CA ALA A 80 -9.03 26.76 29.43
C ALA A 80 -8.55 26.76 30.88
N VAL A 81 -7.28 26.39 31.13
CA VAL A 81 -6.67 26.39 32.46
C VAL A 81 -6.59 27.81 33.03
N LEU A 82 -6.10 28.77 32.24
CA LEU A 82 -6.01 30.18 32.66
C LEU A 82 -7.40 30.78 32.94
N SER A 83 -8.40 30.46 32.12
CA SER A 83 -9.78 30.92 32.31
C SER A 83 -10.42 30.34 33.57
N ALA A 84 -10.21 29.05 33.83
CA ALA A 84 -10.71 28.39 35.05
C ALA A 84 -10.06 28.98 36.31
N LEU A 85 -8.74 29.20 36.28
CA LEU A 85 -8.02 29.82 37.40
C LEU A 85 -8.49 31.25 37.64
N GLY A 86 -8.62 32.06 36.58
CA GLY A 86 -9.13 33.44 36.68
C GLY A 86 -10.55 33.49 37.23
N SER A 87 -11.42 32.56 36.82
CA SER A 87 -12.79 32.44 37.33
C SER A 87 -12.82 32.05 38.81
N ALA A 88 -11.97 31.10 39.22
CA ALA A 88 -11.87 30.67 40.62
C ALA A 88 -11.38 31.81 41.52
N ILE A 89 -10.35 32.56 41.07
CA ILE A 89 -9.85 33.75 41.77
C ILE A 89 -10.95 34.82 41.85
N GLY A 90 -11.64 35.10 40.75
CA GLY A 90 -12.73 36.07 40.70
C GLY A 90 -13.88 35.71 41.64
N ALA A 91 -14.30 34.45 41.67
CA ALA A 91 -15.35 33.97 42.57
C ALA A 91 -14.95 34.04 44.04
N ALA A 92 -13.68 33.74 44.35
CA ALA A 92 -13.15 33.87 45.71
C ALA A 92 -13.12 35.34 46.17
N LEU A 93 -12.75 36.27 45.27
CA LEU A 93 -12.72 37.71 45.55
C LEU A 93 -14.12 38.34 45.64
N ALA A 94 -15.08 37.83 44.87
CA ALA A 94 -16.45 38.36 44.81
C ALA A 94 -17.37 37.88 45.95
N GLY A 95 -16.91 36.99 46.85
CA GLY A 95 -17.72 36.50 47.97
C GLY A 95 -18.89 35.61 47.53
N ALA A 96 -18.58 34.46 46.91
CA ALA A 96 -19.51 33.58 46.19
C ALA A 96 -20.90 33.32 46.83
N GLY A 97 -21.96 33.80 46.16
CA GLY A 97 -23.37 33.51 46.45
C GLY A 97 -24.19 32.93 45.29
N SER A 98 -23.58 32.53 44.16
CA SER A 98 -24.32 32.03 42.98
C SER A 98 -24.03 30.56 42.69
N SER A 99 -25.02 29.72 42.99
CA SER A 99 -25.04 28.26 42.86
C SER A 99 -25.31 27.77 41.42
N THR A 100 -24.43 28.07 40.47
CA THR A 100 -24.45 27.35 39.18
C THR A 100 -23.84 25.96 39.36
N GLY A 101 -24.65 24.91 39.19
CA GLY A 101 -24.24 23.53 39.43
C GLY A 101 -22.99 23.13 38.62
N PRO A 102 -22.03 22.39 39.22
CA PRO A 102 -20.71 22.08 38.63
C PRO A 102 -20.75 21.50 37.21
N GLY A 103 -21.82 20.79 36.83
CA GLY A 103 -21.96 20.14 35.53
C GLY A 103 -22.29 21.08 34.36
N SER A 104 -22.94 22.21 34.61
CA SER A 104 -23.38 23.13 33.53
C SER A 104 -22.23 24.01 32.99
N GLY A 105 -21.34 24.44 33.90
CA GLY A 105 -20.13 25.19 33.55
C GLY A 105 -19.15 24.32 32.76
N ALA A 106 -18.94 23.07 33.18
CA ALA A 106 -18.02 22.16 32.52
C ALA A 106 -18.39 21.86 31.06
N LEU A 107 -19.68 21.66 30.76
CA LEU A 107 -20.15 21.43 29.39
C LEU A 107 -20.02 22.67 28.49
N THR A 108 -20.25 23.85 29.04
CA THR A 108 -20.13 25.11 28.30
C THR A 108 -18.66 25.42 28.00
N VAL A 109 -17.76 25.19 28.96
CA VAL A 109 -16.31 25.31 28.79
C VAL A 109 -15.79 24.29 27.80
N ALA A 110 -16.21 23.03 27.88
CA ALA A 110 -15.81 21.99 26.93
C ALA A 110 -16.31 22.27 25.50
N GLY A 111 -17.57 22.68 25.35
CA GLY A 111 -18.14 23.06 24.05
C GLY A 111 -17.49 24.30 23.44
N GLY A 112 -17.15 25.30 24.27
CA GLY A 112 -16.40 26.49 23.86
C GLY A 112 -14.97 26.14 23.44
N ALA A 113 -14.26 25.33 24.23
CA ALA A 113 -12.91 24.86 23.92
C ALA A 113 -12.86 24.06 22.63
N LEU A 114 -13.84 23.19 22.36
CA LEU A 114 -13.93 22.44 21.11
C LEU A 114 -14.13 23.35 19.89
N ARG A 115 -15.00 24.36 19.98
CA ARG A 115 -15.19 25.32 18.88
C ARG A 115 -13.97 26.22 18.68
N ALA A 116 -13.35 26.67 19.76
CA ALA A 116 -12.12 27.45 19.71
C ALA A 116 -10.97 26.64 19.11
N ALA A 117 -10.84 25.36 19.47
CA ALA A 117 -9.84 24.47 18.87
C ALA A 117 -10.14 24.21 17.37
N ALA A 118 -11.38 23.94 16.99
CA ALA A 118 -11.74 23.76 15.59
C ALA A 118 -11.47 25.04 14.77
N GLY A 119 -11.88 26.20 15.29
CA GLY A 119 -11.60 27.51 14.68
C GLY A 119 -10.11 27.84 14.64
N GLY A 120 -9.35 27.46 15.68
CA GLY A 120 -7.91 27.62 15.79
C GLY A 120 -7.13 26.80 14.76
N VAL A 121 -7.55 25.57 14.48
CA VAL A 121 -6.92 24.74 13.44
C VAL A 121 -7.14 25.36 12.07
N VAL A 122 -8.38 25.76 11.77
CA VAL A 122 -8.69 26.39 10.48
C VAL A 122 -7.95 27.72 10.34
N SER A 123 -8.02 28.59 11.34
CA SER A 123 -7.32 29.89 11.31
C SER A 123 -5.81 29.75 11.29
N GLY A 124 -5.22 28.80 12.02
CA GLY A 124 -3.78 28.55 11.99
C GLY A 124 -3.29 28.01 10.64
N VAL A 125 -4.07 27.14 9.99
CA VAL A 125 -3.77 26.69 8.62
C VAL A 125 -3.92 27.84 7.62
N VAL A 126 -4.95 28.66 7.77
CA VAL A 126 -5.16 29.85 6.93
C VAL A 126 -4.02 30.85 7.13
N ALA A 127 -3.64 31.16 8.37
CA ALA A 127 -2.52 32.05 8.70
C ALA A 127 -1.19 31.53 8.13
N LEU A 128 -0.93 30.22 8.20
CA LEU A 128 0.26 29.63 7.59
C LEU A 128 0.31 29.88 6.07
N VAL A 129 -0.84 29.87 5.41
CA VAL A 129 -0.95 30.10 3.97
C VAL A 129 -0.93 31.59 3.63
N ASP A 130 -1.56 32.44 4.43
CA ASP A 130 -1.74 33.87 4.16
C ASP A 130 -0.53 34.70 4.60
N GLU A 131 0.06 34.39 5.75
CA GLU A 131 1.17 35.16 6.32
C GLU A 131 2.52 34.72 5.74
N GLU A 132 2.71 33.42 5.49
CA GLU A 132 3.99 32.85 5.06
C GLU A 132 3.88 31.91 3.83
N PRO A 133 3.24 32.35 2.72
CA PRO A 133 2.98 31.50 1.55
C PRO A 133 4.26 30.93 0.94
N LEU A 134 5.36 31.69 0.95
CA LEU A 134 6.64 31.24 0.41
C LEU A 134 7.26 30.13 1.27
N ALA A 135 7.14 30.20 2.59
CA ALA A 135 7.63 29.15 3.49
C ALA A 135 6.81 27.87 3.32
N PHE A 136 5.48 27.99 3.23
CA PHE A 136 4.59 26.86 2.95
C PHE A 136 4.92 26.19 1.60
N LEU A 137 5.02 26.98 0.53
CA LEU A 137 5.40 26.47 -0.79
C LEU A 137 6.80 25.86 -0.80
N GLY A 138 7.75 26.47 -0.09
CA GLY A 138 9.11 25.94 0.09
C GLY A 138 9.10 24.58 0.79
N ALA A 139 8.30 24.42 1.84
CA ALA A 139 8.14 23.16 2.56
C ALA A 139 7.51 22.07 1.67
N LEU A 140 6.48 22.40 0.89
CA LEU A 140 5.87 21.47 -0.06
C LEU A 140 6.83 21.07 -1.19
N ALA A 141 7.57 22.04 -1.75
CA ALA A 141 8.55 21.79 -2.79
C ALA A 141 9.70 20.90 -2.28
N GLY A 142 10.23 21.20 -1.09
CA GLY A 142 11.23 20.37 -0.42
C GLY A 142 10.72 18.95 -0.16
N GLY A 143 9.52 18.82 0.40
CA GLY A 143 8.86 17.53 0.62
C GLY A 143 8.65 16.75 -0.66
N LEU A 144 8.26 17.41 -1.76
CA LEU A 144 8.06 16.79 -3.07
C LEU A 144 9.37 16.21 -3.61
N VAL A 145 10.47 16.97 -3.55
CA VAL A 145 11.80 16.53 -3.99
C VAL A 145 12.26 15.32 -3.17
N VAL A 146 12.14 15.38 -1.84
CA VAL A 146 12.48 14.27 -0.96
C VAL A 146 11.62 13.04 -1.27
N SER A 147 10.32 13.21 -1.47
CA SER A 147 9.39 12.12 -1.81
C SER A 147 9.73 11.45 -3.15
N ALA A 148 10.11 12.24 -4.15
CA ALA A 148 10.54 11.72 -5.46
C ALA A 148 11.85 10.93 -5.34
N ALA A 149 12.83 11.44 -4.59
CA ALA A 149 14.08 10.74 -4.30
C ALA A 149 13.83 9.42 -3.55
N LEU A 150 12.95 9.43 -2.53
CA LEU A 150 12.56 8.24 -1.77
C LEU A 150 11.80 7.22 -2.63
N LEU A 151 10.95 7.66 -3.55
CA LEU A 151 10.27 6.78 -4.50
C LEU A 151 11.31 6.09 -5.40
N ALA A 152 12.23 6.86 -5.98
CA ALA A 152 13.29 6.33 -6.84
C ALA A 152 14.17 5.32 -6.08
N ALA A 153 14.59 5.67 -4.85
CA ALA A 153 15.34 4.78 -3.98
C ALA A 153 14.56 3.51 -3.65
N SER A 154 13.29 3.64 -3.24
CA SER A 154 12.39 2.51 -2.92
C SER A 154 12.24 1.54 -4.08
N VAL A 155 12.06 2.06 -5.30
CA VAL A 155 11.95 1.27 -6.53
C VAL A 155 13.28 0.58 -6.86
N ALA A 156 14.42 1.24 -6.59
CA ALA A 156 15.74 0.67 -6.79
C ALA A 156 16.03 -0.49 -5.82
N VAL A 157 15.71 -0.33 -4.53
CA VAL A 157 15.98 -1.32 -3.48
C VAL A 157 14.87 -2.35 -3.30
N GLU A 158 13.74 -2.23 -4.01
CA GLU A 158 12.60 -3.15 -3.91
C GLU A 158 12.98 -4.65 -3.96
N PRO A 159 13.81 -5.12 -4.92
CA PRO A 159 14.18 -6.54 -4.96
C PRO A 159 14.88 -7.02 -3.67
N TRP A 160 15.66 -6.14 -3.05
CA TRP A 160 16.36 -6.45 -1.81
C TRP A 160 15.41 -6.44 -0.60
N LEU A 161 14.52 -5.44 -0.51
CA LEU A 161 13.49 -5.38 0.53
C LEU A 161 12.57 -6.60 0.51
N LEU A 162 12.16 -7.06 -0.68
CA LEU A 162 11.32 -8.24 -0.83
C LEU A 162 12.04 -9.52 -0.35
N ARG A 163 13.32 -9.68 -0.67
CA ARG A 163 14.12 -10.82 -0.18
C ARG A 163 14.27 -10.82 1.33
N MET A 164 14.54 -9.66 1.93
CA MET A 164 14.59 -9.54 3.39
C MET A 164 13.25 -9.84 4.05
N SER A 165 12.14 -9.56 3.36
CA SER A 165 10.79 -9.90 3.81
C SER A 165 10.46 -11.39 3.63
N GLY A 166 11.45 -12.23 3.31
CA GLY A 166 11.29 -13.67 3.10
C GLY A 166 10.73 -14.06 1.72
N CYS A 167 10.58 -13.11 0.77
CA CYS A 167 10.15 -13.45 -0.57
C CYS A 167 11.26 -14.17 -1.32
N ARG A 168 10.93 -15.31 -1.93
CA ARG A 168 11.88 -16.16 -2.66
C ARG A 168 11.52 -16.28 -4.13
N ARG A 169 12.44 -16.83 -4.92
CA ARG A 169 12.15 -17.26 -6.30
C ARG A 169 11.18 -18.45 -6.27
N MET A 170 10.31 -18.54 -7.27
CA MET A 170 9.51 -19.74 -7.51
C MET A 170 10.41 -20.97 -7.73
N SER A 171 10.00 -22.09 -7.15
CA SER A 171 10.52 -23.42 -7.49
C SER A 171 10.13 -23.79 -8.92
N ARG A 172 10.72 -24.86 -9.47
CA ARG A 172 10.41 -25.32 -10.83
C ARG A 172 8.93 -25.71 -10.98
N ARG A 173 8.34 -26.36 -9.97
CA ARG A 173 6.93 -26.80 -9.98
C ARG A 173 5.99 -25.61 -9.94
N GLU A 174 6.24 -24.65 -9.04
CA GLU A 174 5.46 -23.40 -8.96
C GLU A 174 5.56 -22.62 -10.27
N ALA A 175 6.76 -22.45 -10.82
CA ALA A 175 6.97 -21.74 -12.07
C ALA A 175 6.25 -22.42 -13.25
N ALA A 176 6.29 -23.76 -13.34
CA ALA A 176 5.62 -24.51 -14.39
C ALA A 176 4.09 -24.34 -14.35
N ARG A 177 3.51 -24.12 -13.17
CA ARG A 177 2.08 -23.88 -12.99
C ARG A 177 1.70 -22.41 -13.20
N VAL A 178 2.36 -21.50 -12.51
CA VAL A 178 1.97 -20.07 -12.44
C VAL A 178 2.33 -19.30 -13.71
N THR A 179 3.49 -19.60 -14.30
CA THR A 179 4.02 -18.80 -15.43
C THR A 179 3.11 -18.87 -16.66
N PRO A 180 2.62 -20.05 -17.11
CA PRO A 180 1.70 -20.12 -18.24
C PRO A 180 0.39 -19.33 -18.01
N LEU A 181 -0.19 -19.42 -16.81
CA LEU A 181 -1.41 -18.68 -16.45
C LEU A 181 -1.18 -17.16 -16.48
N LEU A 182 -0.04 -16.70 -15.95
CA LEU A 182 0.33 -15.29 -16.02
C LEU A 182 0.50 -14.81 -17.47
N HIS A 183 1.11 -15.63 -18.33
CA HIS A 183 1.27 -15.31 -19.75
C HIS A 183 -0.08 -15.24 -20.49
N ALA A 184 -1.00 -16.17 -20.23
CA ALA A 184 -2.34 -16.16 -20.81
C ALA A 184 -3.12 -14.90 -20.38
N ALA A 185 -3.16 -14.61 -19.08
CA ALA A 185 -3.79 -13.41 -18.56
C ALA A 185 -3.17 -12.12 -19.13
N ALA A 186 -1.85 -12.06 -19.26
CA ALA A 186 -1.18 -10.91 -19.85
C ALA A 186 -1.45 -10.74 -21.35
N ALA A 187 -1.53 -11.83 -22.10
CA ALA A 187 -1.88 -11.79 -23.52
C ALA A 187 -3.28 -11.22 -23.72
N ASP A 188 -4.25 -11.66 -22.92
CA ASP A 188 -5.63 -11.17 -23.00
C ASP A 188 -5.78 -9.71 -22.56
N LEU A 189 -4.93 -9.25 -21.63
CA LEU A 189 -4.82 -7.84 -21.26
C LEU A 189 -4.00 -7.00 -22.27
N GLY A 190 -3.45 -7.60 -23.32
CA GLY A 190 -2.62 -6.92 -24.33
C GLY A 190 -1.28 -6.43 -23.79
N LEU A 191 -0.76 -7.03 -22.72
CA LEU A 191 0.49 -6.64 -22.08
C LEU A 191 1.69 -7.23 -22.83
N ARG A 192 2.65 -6.38 -23.19
CA ARG A 192 3.89 -6.78 -23.88
C ARG A 192 4.98 -7.27 -22.94
N SER A 193 4.69 -7.32 -21.64
CA SER A 193 5.63 -7.74 -20.62
C SER A 193 4.98 -8.16 -19.34
N LEU A 194 5.80 -8.82 -18.55
CA LEU A 194 5.41 -9.32 -17.26
C LEU A 194 6.24 -8.68 -16.15
N PRO A 195 5.62 -8.48 -14.97
CA PRO A 195 6.36 -8.25 -13.74
C PRO A 195 7.20 -9.48 -13.38
N ARG A 196 8.19 -9.27 -12.52
CA ARG A 196 8.94 -10.40 -11.94
C ARG A 196 8.08 -11.11 -10.90
N LEU A 197 7.98 -12.43 -11.00
CA LEU A 197 7.27 -13.25 -10.02
C LEU A 197 8.19 -13.67 -8.86
N LEU A 198 7.69 -13.52 -7.64
CA LEU A 198 8.27 -14.06 -6.40
C LEU A 198 7.20 -14.83 -5.62
N MET A 199 7.63 -15.70 -4.71
CA MET A 199 6.78 -16.39 -3.76
C MET A 199 6.95 -15.82 -2.36
N ALA A 200 5.85 -15.59 -1.65
CA ALA A 200 5.84 -15.37 -0.20
C ALA A 200 5.60 -16.70 0.55
N GLY A 201 5.95 -16.71 1.85
CA GLY A 201 5.80 -17.88 2.73
C GLY A 201 4.35 -18.27 3.06
N ASP A 202 4.20 -19.14 4.04
CA ASP A 202 3.03 -20.01 4.24
C ASP A 202 1.80 -19.36 4.91
N ASP A 203 1.80 -18.02 5.08
CA ASP A 203 0.68 -17.25 5.67
C ASP A 203 0.16 -16.14 4.75
N ASP A 204 0.25 -16.33 3.42
CA ASP A 204 -0.19 -15.34 2.45
C ASP A 204 -1.13 -15.97 1.42
N LEU A 205 -2.41 -15.62 1.50
CA LEU A 205 -3.47 -16.06 0.57
C LEU A 205 -3.66 -15.08 -0.59
N ARG A 206 -2.63 -14.31 -0.97
CA ARG A 206 -2.75 -13.17 -1.89
C ARG A 206 -1.76 -13.18 -3.03
N VAL A 207 -2.10 -12.43 -4.08
CA VAL A 207 -1.14 -11.93 -5.06
C VAL A 207 -0.93 -10.44 -4.80
N ARG A 208 0.26 -10.08 -4.30
CA ARG A 208 0.60 -8.68 -3.98
C ARG A 208 1.29 -8.01 -5.14
N VAL A 209 0.79 -6.82 -5.49
CA VAL A 209 1.34 -5.97 -6.55
C VAL A 209 2.35 -5.00 -5.96
N HIS A 210 3.60 -5.13 -6.38
CA HIS A 210 4.68 -4.19 -6.05
C HIS A 210 5.00 -3.34 -7.30
N THR A 211 6.07 -2.52 -7.24
CA THR A 211 6.44 -1.70 -8.41
C THR A 211 6.92 -2.61 -9.55
N ARG A 212 7.92 -3.45 -9.33
CA ARG A 212 8.53 -4.30 -10.38
C ARG A 212 8.17 -5.77 -10.27
N HIS A 213 7.46 -6.17 -9.22
CA HIS A 213 7.21 -7.55 -8.87
C HIS A 213 5.72 -7.81 -8.63
N LEU A 214 5.30 -9.05 -8.89
CA LEU A 214 4.15 -9.64 -8.23
C LEU A 214 4.67 -10.70 -7.26
N VAL A 215 4.11 -10.73 -6.07
CA VAL A 215 4.45 -11.72 -5.03
C VAL A 215 3.22 -12.59 -4.84
N VAL A 216 3.33 -13.87 -5.17
CA VAL A 216 2.27 -14.87 -5.01
C VAL A 216 2.49 -15.58 -3.68
N GLY A 217 1.48 -15.60 -2.83
CA GLY A 217 1.53 -16.32 -1.57
C GLY A 217 1.49 -17.83 -1.77
N ARG A 218 2.27 -18.58 -0.98
CA ARG A 218 2.31 -20.05 -1.11
C ARG A 218 0.97 -20.68 -0.74
N SER A 219 0.35 -20.20 0.34
CA SER A 219 -0.93 -20.66 0.85
C SER A 219 -2.05 -20.44 -0.16
N LEU A 220 -2.00 -19.37 -0.96
CA LEU A 220 -2.97 -19.16 -2.05
C LEU A 220 -2.97 -20.33 -3.03
N LEU A 221 -1.80 -20.82 -3.43
CA LEU A 221 -1.69 -21.93 -4.37
C LEU A 221 -2.22 -23.25 -3.78
N ASP A 222 -2.12 -23.41 -2.46
CA ASP A 222 -2.63 -24.57 -1.73
C ASP A 222 -4.15 -24.48 -1.55
N GLU A 223 -4.66 -23.31 -1.18
CA GLU A 223 -6.09 -23.03 -0.98
C GLU A 223 -6.89 -23.21 -2.27
N LEU A 224 -6.36 -22.71 -3.40
CA LEU A 224 -7.01 -22.89 -4.70
C LEU A 224 -6.93 -24.34 -5.21
N GLY A 225 -6.08 -25.18 -4.60
CA GLY A 225 -5.81 -26.54 -5.07
C GLY A 225 -5.18 -26.58 -6.46
N ALA A 226 -4.85 -27.77 -6.95
CA ALA A 226 -4.41 -27.99 -8.33
C ALA A 226 -5.58 -28.46 -9.22
N GLY A 227 -5.45 -28.27 -10.53
CA GLY A 227 -6.42 -28.74 -11.51
C GLY A 227 -7.20 -27.60 -12.18
N PRO A 228 -8.10 -27.93 -13.13
CA PRO A 228 -8.69 -26.94 -14.03
C PRO A 228 -9.40 -25.78 -13.32
N THR A 229 -10.21 -26.08 -12.30
CA THR A 229 -10.96 -25.06 -11.56
C THR A 229 -10.03 -24.17 -10.73
N GLY A 230 -9.04 -24.77 -10.04
CA GLY A 230 -8.06 -24.03 -9.24
C GLY A 230 -7.17 -23.15 -10.10
N ASP A 231 -6.75 -23.66 -11.27
CA ASP A 231 -5.93 -22.93 -12.24
C ASP A 231 -6.72 -21.78 -12.89
N ALA A 232 -7.99 -21.98 -13.26
CA ALA A 232 -8.84 -20.89 -13.76
C ALA A 232 -9.04 -19.79 -12.71
N THR A 233 -9.22 -20.18 -11.44
CA THR A 233 -9.38 -19.24 -10.31
C THR A 233 -8.08 -18.47 -10.06
N LEU A 234 -6.94 -19.16 -10.06
CA LEU A 234 -5.62 -18.56 -9.92
C LEU A 234 -5.32 -17.60 -11.09
N GLU A 235 -5.64 -17.99 -12.31
CA GLU A 235 -5.47 -17.18 -13.50
C GLU A 235 -6.29 -15.90 -13.44
N ALA A 236 -7.54 -15.97 -12.95
CA ALA A 236 -8.38 -14.80 -12.74
C ALA A 236 -7.78 -13.82 -11.72
N VAL A 237 -7.24 -14.33 -10.59
CA VAL A 237 -6.54 -13.52 -9.59
C VAL A 237 -5.25 -12.91 -10.15
N LEU A 238 -4.47 -13.66 -10.94
CA LEU A 238 -3.28 -13.16 -11.61
C LEU A 238 -3.62 -12.08 -12.65
N CYS A 239 -4.71 -12.25 -13.40
CA CYS A 239 -5.23 -11.25 -14.34
C CYS A 239 -5.58 -9.94 -13.62
N HIS A 240 -6.30 -10.03 -12.50
CA HIS A 240 -6.62 -8.89 -11.63
C HIS A 240 -5.35 -8.17 -11.15
N ALA A 241 -4.38 -8.92 -10.60
CA ALA A 241 -3.11 -8.36 -10.14
C ALA A 241 -2.26 -7.75 -11.28
N LEU A 242 -2.27 -8.34 -12.47
CA LEU A 242 -1.61 -7.81 -13.65
C LEU A 242 -2.22 -6.48 -14.11
N HIS A 243 -3.55 -6.34 -14.02
CA HIS A 243 -4.21 -5.07 -14.32
C HIS A 243 -3.68 -3.94 -13.41
N HIS A 244 -3.65 -4.16 -12.09
CA HIS A 244 -3.08 -3.21 -11.13
C HIS A 244 -1.61 -2.89 -11.42
N TRP A 245 -0.81 -3.90 -11.75
CA TRP A 245 0.58 -3.70 -12.11
C TRP A 245 0.72 -2.84 -13.38
N ALA A 246 -0.03 -3.14 -14.43
CA ALA A 246 -0.01 -2.40 -15.70
C ALA A 246 -0.51 -0.96 -15.55
N ALA A 247 -1.49 -0.74 -14.66
CA ALA A 247 -2.00 0.58 -14.28
C ALA A 247 -0.99 1.41 -13.47
N GLY A 248 0.03 0.76 -12.87
CA GLY A 248 1.04 1.41 -12.05
C GLY A 248 0.62 1.62 -10.60
N ASP A 249 -0.35 0.85 -10.10
CA ASP A 249 -0.90 1.02 -8.75
C ASP A 249 0.15 0.77 -7.66
N GLY A 250 1.05 -0.20 -7.86
CA GLY A 250 2.19 -0.41 -6.95
C GLY A 250 3.12 0.81 -6.83
N VAL A 251 3.28 1.60 -7.91
CA VAL A 251 4.04 2.87 -7.89
C VAL A 251 3.24 3.95 -7.20
N GLY A 252 1.96 4.08 -7.53
CA GLY A 252 1.10 5.10 -6.94
C GLY A 252 0.97 4.96 -5.42
N LEU A 253 0.74 3.74 -4.92
CA LEU A 253 0.70 3.47 -3.48
C LEU A 253 2.04 3.73 -2.80
N ARG A 254 3.17 3.41 -3.47
CA ARG A 254 4.51 3.77 -2.97
C ARG A 254 4.72 5.28 -2.94
N TRP A 255 4.26 5.99 -3.97
CA TRP A 255 4.33 7.44 -4.06
C TRP A 255 3.59 8.13 -2.92
N ILE A 256 2.36 7.71 -2.63
CA ILE A 256 1.58 8.20 -1.48
C ILE A 256 2.36 8.01 -0.18
N ARG A 257 2.93 6.81 0.04
CA ARG A 257 3.72 6.52 1.23
C ARG A 257 4.98 7.40 1.33
N CYS A 258 5.65 7.68 0.21
CA CYS A 258 6.80 8.59 0.19
C CYS A 258 6.39 10.04 0.51
N CYS A 259 5.29 10.51 -0.08
CA CYS A 259 4.72 11.83 0.22
C CYS A 259 4.32 11.97 1.68
N GLY A 260 3.73 10.93 2.26
CA GLY A 260 3.30 10.90 3.65
C GLY A 260 4.37 10.40 4.63
N LEU A 261 5.63 10.22 4.25
CA LEU A 261 6.58 9.42 5.06
C LEU A 261 6.70 9.89 6.52
N PRO A 262 6.89 11.19 6.83
CA PRO A 262 6.91 11.66 8.21
C PRO A 262 5.65 11.26 8.99
N LEU A 263 4.49 11.46 8.38
CA LEU A 263 3.18 11.13 8.96
C LEU A 263 3.01 9.61 9.15
N VAL A 264 3.45 8.81 8.19
CA VAL A 264 3.43 7.34 8.24
C VAL A 264 4.28 6.82 9.40
N ILE A 265 5.48 7.39 9.62
CA ILE A 265 6.36 7.01 10.73
C ILE A 265 5.69 7.30 12.07
N LEU A 266 5.12 8.50 12.23
CA LEU A 266 4.40 8.88 13.46
C LEU A 266 3.17 7.98 13.70
N TYR A 267 2.42 7.68 12.64
CA TYR A 267 1.25 6.80 12.72
C TYR A 267 1.61 5.36 13.10
N ASP A 268 2.61 4.77 12.43
CA ASP A 268 3.07 3.42 12.72
C ASP A 268 3.67 3.32 14.13
N ALA A 269 4.41 4.35 14.59
CA ALA A 269 4.90 4.43 15.96
C ALA A 269 3.74 4.45 16.97
N GLY A 270 2.68 5.21 16.70
CA GLY A 270 1.50 5.27 17.58
C GLY A 270 0.77 3.93 17.65
N CYS A 271 0.60 3.26 16.51
CA CYS A 271 0.03 1.92 16.45
C CYS A 271 0.89 0.90 17.22
N TRP A 272 2.21 0.97 17.10
CA TRP A 272 3.13 0.08 17.81
C TRP A 272 3.10 0.30 19.32
N MET A 273 3.10 1.56 19.79
CA MET A 273 3.00 1.92 21.21
C MET A 273 1.69 1.42 21.83
N ALA A 274 0.57 1.55 21.11
CA ALA A 274 -0.73 1.06 21.55
C ALA A 274 -0.78 -0.48 21.69
N GLN A 275 0.12 -1.22 21.01
CA GLN A 275 0.17 -2.68 21.03
C GLN A 275 1.13 -3.26 22.10
N GLN A 276 1.86 -2.43 22.85
CA GLN A 276 2.86 -2.91 23.82
C GLN A 276 2.29 -3.60 25.08
N GLY A 277 0.97 -3.61 25.28
CA GLY A 277 0.33 -4.19 26.47
C GLY A 277 0.51 -3.37 27.76
N ASN A 278 1.25 -2.26 27.73
CA ASN A 278 1.42 -1.33 28.84
C ASN A 278 0.54 -0.09 28.67
N ALA A 279 -0.41 0.12 29.59
CA ALA A 279 -1.38 1.20 29.52
C ALA A 279 -0.75 2.61 29.53
N LEU A 280 0.37 2.81 30.25
CA LEU A 280 1.06 4.11 30.29
C LEU A 280 1.74 4.41 28.96
N ILE A 281 2.37 3.41 28.34
CA ILE A 281 2.98 3.55 27.01
C ILE A 281 1.89 3.81 25.96
N ALA A 282 0.78 3.07 26.03
CA ALA A 282 -0.36 3.28 25.13
C ALA A 282 -0.96 4.69 25.30
N LEU A 283 -1.14 5.16 26.53
CA LEU A 283 -1.64 6.50 26.81
C LEU A 283 -0.68 7.58 26.33
N ALA A 284 0.61 7.45 26.61
CA ALA A 284 1.63 8.39 26.13
C ALA A 284 1.70 8.43 24.60
N GLY A 285 1.64 7.25 23.95
CA GLY A 285 1.60 7.15 22.50
C GLY A 285 0.35 7.79 21.90
N TRP A 286 -0.81 7.57 22.52
CA TRP A 286 -2.06 8.23 22.11
C TRP A 286 -1.92 9.74 22.24
N ILE A 287 -1.53 10.23 23.42
CA ILE A 287 -1.35 11.66 23.67
C ILE A 287 -0.39 12.24 22.66
N VAL A 288 0.75 11.63 22.33
CA VAL A 288 1.76 12.26 21.45
C VAL A 288 1.44 12.12 19.95
N LEU A 289 0.80 11.03 19.53
CA LEU A 289 0.74 10.64 18.11
C LEU A 289 -0.67 10.72 17.51
N TRP A 290 -1.65 11.21 18.27
CA TRP A 290 -3.01 11.33 17.76
C TRP A 290 -3.22 12.31 16.61
N PRO A 291 -2.47 13.43 16.45
CA PRO A 291 -2.67 14.28 15.28
C PRO A 291 -2.29 13.53 14.01
N ALA A 292 -1.25 12.71 14.07
CA ALA A 292 -0.88 11.84 12.97
C ALA A 292 -2.00 10.82 12.68
N TRP A 293 -2.56 10.20 13.72
CA TRP A 293 -3.72 9.32 13.60
C TRP A 293 -4.92 10.01 12.96
N LEU A 294 -5.27 11.23 13.41
CA LEU A 294 -6.40 12.00 12.91
C LEU A 294 -6.22 12.32 11.41
N LEU A 295 -5.06 12.86 11.03
CA LEU A 295 -4.78 13.21 9.64
C LEU A 295 -4.80 11.97 8.74
N VAL A 296 -4.24 10.84 9.19
CA VAL A 296 -4.27 9.60 8.42
C VAL A 296 -5.71 9.10 8.28
N ARG A 297 -6.46 8.96 9.38
CA ARG A 297 -7.79 8.34 9.40
C ARG A 297 -8.89 9.20 8.79
N LEU A 298 -8.85 10.51 9.01
CA LEU A 298 -9.93 11.41 8.62
C LEU A 298 -9.65 12.16 7.31
N ILE A 299 -8.40 12.22 6.86
CA ILE A 299 -8.04 12.98 5.65
C ILE A 299 -7.42 12.08 4.59
N VAL A 300 -6.33 11.37 4.91
CA VAL A 300 -5.59 10.58 3.91
C VAL A 300 -6.37 9.33 3.50
N GLU A 301 -6.89 8.57 4.47
CA GLU A 301 -7.59 7.30 4.25
C GLU A 301 -8.86 7.46 3.38
N PRO A 302 -9.76 8.45 3.59
CA PRO A 302 -10.93 8.62 2.73
C PRO A 302 -10.57 8.92 1.27
N VAL A 303 -9.55 9.76 1.04
CA VAL A 303 -9.09 10.10 -0.32
C VAL A 303 -8.47 8.87 -0.99
N LEU A 304 -7.69 8.10 -0.23
CA LEU A 304 -7.12 6.83 -0.68
C LEU A 304 -8.24 5.81 -1.02
N ALA A 305 -9.29 5.72 -0.19
CA ALA A 305 -10.42 4.82 -0.38
C ALA A 305 -11.21 5.09 -1.65
N LEU A 306 -11.45 6.35 -1.98
CA LEU A 306 -12.11 6.71 -3.24
C LEU A 306 -11.30 6.25 -4.46
N GLY A 307 -9.97 6.42 -4.43
CA GLY A 307 -9.08 5.95 -5.49
C GLY A 307 -9.02 4.43 -5.58
N SER A 308 -8.88 3.77 -4.43
CA SER A 308 -8.79 2.32 -4.30
C SER A 308 -10.03 1.60 -4.82
N ARG A 309 -11.22 2.01 -4.39
CA ARG A 309 -12.48 1.41 -4.87
C ARG A 309 -12.62 1.50 -6.39
N ARG A 310 -12.32 2.65 -6.98
CA ARG A 310 -12.34 2.82 -8.45
C ARG A 310 -11.31 1.93 -9.14
N ALA A 311 -10.13 1.78 -8.55
CA ALA A 311 -9.07 0.92 -9.08
C ALA A 311 -9.47 -0.56 -9.08
N GLU A 312 -10.07 -1.03 -7.98
CA GLU A 312 -10.54 -2.42 -7.82
C GLU A 312 -11.68 -2.74 -8.79
N TYR A 313 -12.71 -1.89 -8.91
CA TYR A 313 -13.79 -2.10 -9.88
C TYR A 313 -13.29 -2.08 -11.33
N ALA A 314 -12.33 -1.22 -11.65
CA ALA A 314 -11.73 -1.20 -12.99
C ALA A 314 -10.95 -2.49 -13.28
N ALA A 315 -10.26 -3.05 -12.28
CA ALA A 315 -9.56 -4.31 -12.41
C ALA A 315 -10.54 -5.48 -12.56
N ASP A 316 -11.60 -5.54 -11.75
CA ASP A 316 -12.65 -6.57 -11.84
C ASP A 316 -13.35 -6.55 -13.19
N ALA A 317 -13.72 -5.36 -13.68
CA ALA A 317 -14.29 -5.19 -15.01
C ALA A 317 -13.33 -5.66 -16.12
N ALA A 318 -12.01 -5.41 -15.98
CA ALA A 318 -11.01 -5.89 -16.93
C ALA A 318 -10.90 -7.41 -16.91
N VAL A 319 -10.96 -8.07 -15.75
CA VAL A 319 -10.96 -9.54 -15.67
C VAL A 319 -12.25 -10.13 -16.25
N ARG A 320 -13.40 -9.49 -16.01
CA ARG A 320 -14.67 -9.90 -16.62
C ARG A 320 -14.62 -9.79 -18.14
N ALA A 321 -14.02 -8.72 -18.68
CA ALA A 321 -13.85 -8.53 -20.12
C ALA A 321 -12.95 -9.59 -20.78
N THR A 322 -12.09 -10.28 -20.03
CA THR A 322 -11.31 -11.42 -20.54
C THR A 322 -12.01 -12.77 -20.36
N GLY A 323 -13.32 -12.78 -20.04
CA GLY A 323 -14.10 -14.00 -19.86
C GLY A 323 -13.83 -14.73 -18.54
N ARG A 324 -13.09 -14.13 -17.60
CA ARG A 324 -12.70 -14.74 -16.32
C ARG A 324 -13.52 -14.26 -15.13
N GLY A 325 -14.65 -13.57 -15.39
CA GLY A 325 -15.51 -12.98 -14.35
C GLY A 325 -16.00 -14.01 -13.32
N GLU A 326 -16.54 -15.15 -13.76
CA GLU A 326 -16.98 -16.21 -12.85
C GLU A 326 -15.85 -16.82 -12.01
N ALA A 327 -14.67 -16.99 -12.62
CA ALA A 327 -13.51 -17.52 -11.91
C ALA A 327 -13.00 -16.53 -10.85
N LEU A 328 -13.05 -15.23 -11.14
CA LEU A 328 -12.75 -14.19 -10.15
C LEU A 328 -13.82 -14.14 -9.05
N HIS A 329 -15.10 -14.25 -9.41
CA HIS A 329 -16.19 -14.33 -8.45
C HIS A 329 -15.99 -15.50 -7.48
N ARG A 330 -15.65 -16.70 -7.98
CA ARG A 330 -15.28 -17.85 -7.14
C ARG A 330 -14.06 -17.56 -6.25
N ALA A 331 -13.04 -16.90 -6.78
CA ALA A 331 -11.85 -16.53 -6.01
C ALA A 331 -12.22 -15.62 -4.82
N LEU A 332 -13.04 -14.58 -5.06
CA LEU A 332 -13.47 -13.63 -4.03
C LEU A 332 -14.37 -14.30 -2.98
N ALA A 333 -15.27 -15.19 -3.41
CA ALA A 333 -16.11 -15.95 -2.50
C ALA A 333 -15.30 -16.86 -1.57
N LEU A 334 -14.28 -17.53 -2.10
CA LEU A 334 -13.42 -18.45 -1.35
C LEU A 334 -12.45 -17.72 -0.41
N LEU A 335 -11.79 -16.67 -0.90
CA LEU A 335 -10.68 -16.03 -0.18
C LEU A 335 -11.12 -14.98 0.86
N GLY A 336 -12.40 -14.60 0.87
CA GLY A 336 -12.97 -13.67 1.87
C GLY A 336 -12.47 -12.23 1.77
N GLU A 337 -12.69 -11.44 2.84
CA GLU A 337 -12.03 -10.14 2.99
C GLU A 337 -10.52 -10.38 3.20
N LEU A 338 -9.75 -10.10 2.17
CA LEU A 338 -8.37 -10.55 2.06
C LEU A 338 -7.37 -9.89 3.03
N GLU A 339 -7.71 -8.98 3.96
CA GLU A 339 -6.70 -8.31 4.79
C GLU A 339 -7.14 -7.84 6.20
N PRO A 340 -6.40 -8.26 7.25
CA PRO A 340 -5.90 -7.33 8.25
C PRO A 340 -4.45 -6.97 7.89
N GLY A 341 -4.19 -5.70 7.57
CA GLY A 341 -2.83 -5.24 7.28
C GLY A 341 -1.83 -5.55 8.41
N ARG A 342 -0.58 -5.88 8.05
CA ARG A 342 0.48 -6.28 9.01
C ARG A 342 1.06 -5.11 9.83
N SER A 343 0.97 -3.88 9.32
CA SER A 343 1.39 -2.64 10.00
C SER A 343 0.24 -1.64 10.01
N GLY A 344 0.36 -0.56 10.79
CA GLY A 344 -0.66 0.49 10.85
C GLY A 344 -1.02 1.00 9.45
N TRP A 345 -0.02 1.47 8.69
CA TRP A 345 -0.25 1.97 7.33
C TRP A 345 -0.80 0.91 6.36
N ASN A 346 -0.31 -0.34 6.46
CA ASN A 346 -0.85 -1.41 5.63
C ASN A 346 -2.32 -1.73 5.98
N ARG A 347 -2.75 -1.55 7.24
CA ARG A 347 -4.17 -1.67 7.62
C ARG A 347 -5.02 -0.56 7.05
N VAL A 348 -4.46 0.65 6.93
CA VAL A 348 -5.14 1.77 6.27
C VAL A 348 -5.37 1.45 4.80
N ILE A 349 -4.35 0.96 4.09
CA ILE A 349 -4.51 0.50 2.69
C ILE A 349 -5.53 -0.65 2.62
N ALA A 350 -5.41 -1.66 3.48
CA ALA A 350 -6.34 -2.80 3.54
C ALA A 350 -7.80 -2.35 3.68
N ALA A 351 -8.07 -1.39 4.56
CA ALA A 351 -9.41 -0.88 4.83
C ALA A 351 -10.00 -0.06 3.65
N THR A 352 -9.19 0.25 2.63
CA THR A 352 -9.64 1.06 1.49
C THR A 352 -10.31 0.24 0.38
N HIS A 353 -10.20 -1.09 0.41
CA HIS A 353 -10.84 -1.95 -0.58
C HIS A 353 -12.38 -1.84 -0.50
N PRO A 354 -13.10 -1.96 -1.63
CA PRO A 354 -14.56 -2.00 -1.61
C PRO A 354 -15.05 -3.26 -0.86
N PRO A 355 -16.21 -3.17 -0.18
CA PRO A 355 -16.85 -4.34 0.43
C PRO A 355 -16.96 -5.50 -0.56
N ARG A 356 -16.65 -6.71 -0.10
CA ARG A 356 -16.60 -7.91 -0.94
C ARG A 356 -17.89 -8.14 -1.71
N GLU A 357 -19.03 -8.04 -1.03
CA GLU A 357 -20.35 -8.30 -1.64
C GLU A 357 -20.62 -7.37 -2.83
N LEU A 358 -20.21 -6.11 -2.76
CA LEU A 358 -20.38 -5.16 -3.87
C LEU A 358 -19.48 -5.49 -5.07
N ARG A 359 -18.35 -6.18 -4.85
CA ARG A 359 -17.50 -6.67 -5.94
C ARG A 359 -18.08 -7.93 -6.57
N LEU A 360 -18.66 -8.82 -5.76
CA LEU A 360 -19.36 -10.01 -6.24
C LEU A 360 -20.55 -9.60 -7.13
N GLU A 361 -21.39 -8.69 -6.64
CA GLU A 361 -22.51 -8.10 -7.39
C GLU A 361 -22.04 -7.48 -8.72
N ALA A 362 -20.93 -6.74 -8.73
CA ALA A 362 -20.39 -6.14 -9.95
C ALA A 362 -19.85 -7.18 -10.98
N LEU A 363 -19.58 -8.41 -10.55
CA LEU A 363 -19.12 -9.50 -11.40
C LEU A 363 -20.26 -10.41 -11.88
N GLU A 364 -21.43 -10.33 -11.26
CA GLU A 364 -22.62 -11.07 -11.68
C GLU A 364 -23.10 -10.59 -13.07
N PRO A 365 -23.69 -11.50 -13.88
CA PRO A 365 -24.34 -11.10 -15.12
C PRO A 365 -25.53 -10.19 -14.82
N GLU A 366 -25.79 -9.19 -15.68
CA GLU A 366 -27.00 -8.38 -15.53
C GLU A 366 -28.24 -9.27 -15.67
N PRO A 367 -29.27 -9.10 -14.82
CA PRO A 367 -30.49 -9.86 -14.93
C PRO A 367 -31.10 -9.64 -16.32
N GLU A 368 -31.41 -10.72 -17.03
CA GLU A 368 -32.12 -10.65 -18.31
C GLU A 368 -33.45 -9.92 -18.10
N GLY A 369 -33.54 -8.71 -18.65
CA GLY A 369 -34.71 -7.83 -18.58
C GLY A 369 -35.67 -8.01 -19.75
#